data_AF-A0A0N0DU74-F1
#
_entry.id   AF-A0A0N0DU74-F1
#
_cell.length_a   1.000
_cell.length_b   1.000
_cell.length_c   1.000
_cell.angle_alpha   90.00
_cell.angle_beta   90.00
_cell.angle_gamma   90.00
#
_symmetry.space_group_name_H-M   'P 1'
#
loop_
_entity.id
_entity.type
_entity.pdbx_description
1 polymer ?
#
loop_
_entity_poly.entity_id
_entity_poly.type
_entity_poly.pdbx_seq_one_letter_code
_entity_poly.pdbx_strand_id
1 'polypeptide(L)'
;MQRTLFDFARRTTVASASPVATVGAGATAAASTPRPRRSPSTSLERSHGEASNTPSRKRVRQQNESAGSDRHHAGLSREDPVDLEESSLSVVAVAEEKREATVSTTTDAPAPRRPSRGNSPPIPASECTTASSSVNDNNHRIVAPPATGSHWLADLISSPEWKSFLQPLTADTWRNGEFARIQRFLDGERAKGKVVLPPAALIFNAFNSCPFAELKVVLLGQDPYHNLNQAHGLCFSVLPGVPVPPSLKNMYKELATDIPGFQAPTHGYLQSWAEQGMLMLNATLTVEAHSANSHSKASGWQHFTDAVIAHLSAHHPNRLVFLLWGSFAQQKKKLIDTRRHVVIESVHPSPLSASRGWFGSHCFSACNTALRAMGHTPMYWQLPLQVQTM
;
A
#
# COMPACT_ATOMS: atom_id res chain seq x y z
N MET A 1 8.32 40.84 28.34
CA MET A 1 8.05 42.20 27.83
C MET A 1 9.31 42.65 27.11
N GLN A 2 9.32 43.27 25.92
CA GLN A 2 8.36 43.37 24.79
C GLN A 2 9.06 42.76 23.54
N ARG A 3 8.44 42.20 22.48
CA ARG A 3 7.41 42.67 21.54
C ARG A 3 7.77 43.92 20.71
N THR A 4 8.39 43.69 19.54
CA THR A 4 8.25 44.45 18.28
C THR A 4 8.59 43.48 17.13
N LEU A 5 7.70 43.13 16.20
CA LEU A 5 7.13 43.89 15.06
C LEU A 5 8.11 44.09 13.89
N PHE A 6 7.87 43.33 12.82
CA PHE A 6 8.30 43.63 11.45
C PHE A 6 7.16 43.22 10.50
N ASP A 7 6.36 44.20 10.08
CA ASP A 7 5.35 44.08 9.03
C ASP A 7 5.83 44.90 7.83
N PHE A 8 5.71 44.38 6.61
CA PHE A 8 6.00 45.19 5.41
C PHE A 8 4.97 45.00 4.29
N ALA A 9 4.00 45.91 4.31
CA ALA A 9 3.24 46.45 3.18
C ALA A 9 2.93 45.54 1.96
N ARG A 10 1.66 45.13 1.87
CA ARG A 10 1.01 44.87 0.57
C ARG A 10 1.05 46.14 -0.30
N ARG A 11 1.14 46.00 -1.62
CA ARG A 11 0.72 47.04 -2.57
C ARG A 11 -0.36 46.50 -3.51
N THR A 12 -1.49 47.19 -3.53
CA THR A 12 -2.58 47.03 -4.50
C THR A 12 -2.66 48.27 -5.37
N THR A 13 -2.83 48.09 -6.68
CA THR A 13 -3.32 49.12 -7.61
C THR A 13 -4.28 48.47 -8.59
N VAL A 14 -5.22 49.25 -9.14
CA VAL A 14 -6.48 48.74 -9.70
C VAL A 14 -6.78 49.40 -11.05
N ALA A 15 -7.26 48.58 -11.99
CA ALA A 15 -8.01 48.89 -13.21
C ALA A 15 -7.43 49.87 -14.25
N SER A 16 -7.56 49.45 -15.52
CA SER A 16 -8.36 50.23 -16.48
C SER A 16 -9.10 49.27 -17.43
N ALA A 17 -10.24 49.71 -17.95
CA ALA A 17 -11.02 48.98 -18.96
C ALA A 17 -11.87 49.97 -19.76
N SER A 18 -12.01 49.78 -21.07
CA SER A 18 -12.97 50.49 -21.93
C SER A 18 -13.18 49.75 -23.26
N PRO A 19 -14.32 49.97 -23.98
CA PRO A 19 -14.87 48.95 -24.87
C PRO A 19 -15.28 49.50 -26.28
N VAL A 20 -16.20 48.77 -26.94
CA VAL A 20 -17.09 49.16 -28.08
C VAL A 20 -16.64 48.79 -29.50
N ALA A 21 -17.39 47.88 -30.12
CA ALA A 21 -17.94 47.99 -31.49
C ALA A 21 -19.09 46.98 -31.68
N THR A 22 -20.25 47.40 -32.25
CA THR A 22 -21.43 46.54 -32.46
C THR A 22 -22.21 46.90 -33.74
N VAL A 23 -22.28 45.99 -34.72
CA VAL A 23 -23.22 45.93 -35.87
C VAL A 23 -23.30 44.46 -36.32
N GLY A 24 -24.40 43.84 -36.77
CA GLY A 24 -25.80 44.27 -36.96
C GLY A 24 -26.73 43.07 -37.29
N ALA A 25 -28.03 43.31 -37.50
CA ALA A 25 -29.11 42.31 -37.39
C ALA A 25 -29.50 41.50 -38.67
N GLY A 26 -30.28 40.42 -38.46
CA GLY A 26 -31.04 39.63 -39.47
C GLY A 26 -31.34 38.21 -38.93
N ALA A 27 -32.58 37.81 -38.58
CA ALA A 27 -33.76 37.49 -39.41
C ALA A 27 -33.54 36.26 -40.33
N THR A 28 -34.40 35.22 -40.41
CA THR A 28 -35.73 34.96 -39.81
C THR A 28 -36.01 33.44 -39.73
N ALA A 29 -37.15 33.01 -39.16
CA ALA A 29 -37.47 31.59 -38.91
C ALA A 29 -38.13 30.83 -40.08
N ALA A 30 -38.00 29.50 -40.09
CA ALA A 30 -38.98 28.55 -40.65
C ALA A 30 -38.80 27.14 -40.04
N ALA A 31 -39.88 26.41 -39.79
CA ALA A 31 -39.86 25.01 -39.37
C ALA A 31 -40.56 24.12 -40.42
N SER A 32 -40.07 22.89 -40.66
CA SER A 32 -40.71 21.94 -41.59
C SER A 32 -40.39 20.47 -41.30
N THR A 33 -41.44 19.70 -40.99
CA THR A 33 -41.59 18.23 -41.06
C THR A 33 -43.10 17.98 -41.21
N PRO A 34 -43.59 16.93 -41.90
CA PRO A 34 -43.27 15.50 -41.70
C PRO A 34 -43.05 14.77 -43.07
N ARG A 35 -43.39 13.51 -43.41
CA ARG A 35 -44.14 12.36 -42.81
C ARG A 35 -43.56 11.03 -43.37
N PRO A 36 -43.66 9.87 -42.69
CA PRO A 36 -42.88 8.66 -43.00
C PRO A 36 -43.61 7.61 -43.85
N ARG A 37 -42.84 6.65 -44.41
CA ARG A 37 -43.22 5.35 -45.03
C ARG A 37 -41.92 4.52 -45.21
N ARG A 38 -41.89 3.18 -45.24
CA ARG A 38 -42.79 2.12 -44.75
C ARG A 38 -41.95 0.81 -44.71
N SER A 39 -42.25 -0.14 -43.82
CA SER A 39 -41.61 -1.47 -43.79
C SER A 39 -42.30 -2.47 -44.74
N PRO A 40 -41.64 -3.59 -45.07
CA PRO A 40 -42.26 -4.89 -45.30
C PRO A 40 -41.91 -5.91 -44.20
N SER A 41 -42.67 -7.01 -44.12
CA SER A 41 -42.55 -8.02 -43.06
C SER A 41 -43.01 -9.41 -43.53
N THR A 42 -42.20 -10.45 -43.32
CA THR A 42 -42.55 -11.90 -43.19
C THR A 42 -41.27 -12.63 -42.75
N SER A 43 -41.16 -13.47 -41.71
CA SER A 43 -42.08 -14.37 -40.96
C SER A 43 -42.29 -15.76 -41.56
N LEU A 44 -41.57 -16.77 -41.02
CA LEU A 44 -42.01 -18.07 -40.46
C LEU A 44 -40.72 -18.87 -40.04
N GLU A 45 -40.61 -19.51 -38.86
CA GLU A 45 -41.03 -20.88 -38.48
C GLU A 45 -40.32 -22.02 -39.25
N ARG A 46 -39.91 -23.20 -38.73
CA ARG A 46 -39.93 -23.94 -37.41
C ARG A 46 -38.97 -25.19 -37.57
N SER A 47 -38.55 -26.04 -36.62
CA SER A 47 -38.42 -26.08 -35.13
C SER A 47 -37.84 -27.45 -34.63
N HIS A 48 -37.34 -27.52 -33.38
CA HIS A 48 -37.12 -28.72 -32.52
C HIS A 48 -35.88 -29.65 -32.74
N GLY A 49 -35.59 -30.46 -31.69
CA GLY A 49 -34.45 -31.40 -31.55
C GLY A 49 -33.27 -30.76 -30.78
N GLU A 50 -33.11 -30.81 -29.45
CA GLU A 50 -33.24 -31.90 -28.43
C GLU A 50 -31.98 -32.80 -28.32
N ALA A 51 -31.72 -33.36 -27.13
CA ALA A 51 -30.34 -33.54 -26.61
C ALA A 51 -29.96 -34.98 -26.20
N SER A 52 -28.64 -35.25 -26.13
CA SER A 52 -28.09 -36.44 -25.45
C SER A 52 -26.66 -36.23 -24.92
N ASN A 53 -26.38 -36.79 -23.73
CA ASN A 53 -25.04 -36.84 -23.13
C ASN A 53 -24.28 -38.10 -23.60
N THR A 54 -22.96 -38.03 -23.76
CA THR A 54 -21.98 -38.74 -22.89
C THR A 54 -20.51 -38.50 -23.31
N PRO A 55 -19.52 -38.65 -22.40
CA PRO A 55 -18.11 -38.34 -22.68
C PRO A 55 -17.21 -39.58 -22.83
N SER A 56 -16.15 -39.49 -23.65
CA SER A 56 -14.85 -40.20 -23.44
C SER A 56 -13.81 -39.97 -24.55
N ARG A 57 -12.58 -39.57 -24.19
CA ARG A 57 -11.35 -40.39 -24.34
C ARG A 57 -10.08 -39.67 -23.89
N LYS A 58 -9.09 -40.44 -23.42
CA LYS A 58 -7.72 -40.00 -23.10
C LYS A 58 -6.77 -40.29 -24.28
N ARG A 59 -5.85 -39.38 -24.56
CA ARG A 59 -4.48 -39.63 -25.09
C ARG A 59 -3.56 -38.60 -24.40
N VAL A 60 -2.44 -38.92 -23.73
CA VAL A 60 -1.31 -39.84 -24.00
C VAL A 60 -0.24 -39.25 -24.93
N ARG A 61 0.65 -38.47 -24.30
CA ARG A 61 2.12 -38.42 -24.41
C ARG A 61 2.80 -39.09 -25.61
N GLN A 62 3.45 -38.25 -26.42
CA GLN A 62 4.77 -38.40 -27.07
C GLN A 62 5.45 -37.03 -26.88
N GLN A 63 6.72 -36.82 -26.51
CA GLN A 63 7.92 -37.65 -26.40
C GLN A 63 8.46 -38.16 -27.75
N ASN A 64 9.40 -37.38 -28.31
CA ASN A 64 10.40 -37.79 -29.29
C ASN A 64 11.77 -37.30 -28.82
N GLU A 65 12.64 -38.24 -28.46
CA GLU A 65 14.08 -38.15 -28.76
C GLU A 65 14.24 -38.72 -30.21
N SER A 66 15.38 -38.75 -30.89
CA SER A 66 16.79 -38.61 -30.53
C SER A 66 17.63 -38.32 -31.81
N ALA A 67 18.91 -37.99 -31.63
CA ALA A 67 20.03 -38.11 -32.60
C ALA A 67 19.96 -37.33 -33.94
N GLY A 68 21.09 -36.92 -34.54
CA GLY A 68 22.49 -36.97 -34.11
C GLY A 68 23.46 -36.89 -35.31
N SER A 69 24.78 -36.95 -35.05
CA SER A 69 25.87 -37.05 -36.07
C SER A 69 26.11 -35.76 -36.91
N ASP A 70 27.34 -35.32 -37.25
CA ASP A 70 28.70 -35.57 -36.75
C ASP A 70 29.69 -34.55 -37.39
N ARG A 71 30.79 -34.19 -36.68
CA ARG A 71 32.17 -33.94 -37.21
C ARG A 71 32.41 -32.81 -38.25
N HIS A 72 33.63 -32.37 -38.59
CA HIS A 72 35.00 -32.38 -38.00
C HIS A 72 35.68 -31.05 -38.46
N HIS A 73 36.53 -30.38 -37.65
CA HIS A 73 38.01 -30.25 -37.76
C HIS A 73 38.39 -28.80 -37.32
N ALA A 74 39.65 -28.36 -37.09
CA ALA A 74 40.86 -28.91 -36.46
C ALA A 74 42.00 -27.86 -36.62
N GLY A 75 42.95 -27.75 -35.67
CA GLY A 75 44.07 -26.79 -35.68
C GLY A 75 44.10 -25.92 -34.40
N LEU A 76 45.08 -25.98 -33.48
CA LEU A 76 46.54 -25.74 -33.56
C LEU A 76 46.87 -24.24 -33.72
N SER A 77 47.71 -23.57 -32.89
CA SER A 77 48.77 -24.05 -31.98
C SER A 77 48.97 -23.22 -30.69
N ARG A 78 49.87 -23.75 -29.84
CA ARG A 78 50.65 -23.19 -28.70
C ARG A 78 51.28 -21.78 -28.93
N GLU A 79 51.87 -21.06 -27.96
CA GLU A 79 52.82 -21.43 -26.87
C GLU A 79 52.63 -20.69 -25.51
N ASP A 80 53.47 -21.07 -24.55
CA ASP A 80 53.41 -20.95 -23.07
C ASP A 80 54.02 -19.65 -22.45
N PRO A 81 54.06 -19.45 -21.09
CA PRO A 81 54.17 -18.13 -20.45
C PRO A 81 55.56 -17.76 -19.87
N VAL A 82 55.63 -16.60 -19.18
CA VAL A 82 56.77 -16.14 -18.34
C VAL A 82 56.22 -15.57 -17.01
N ASP A 83 57.01 -15.64 -15.94
CA ASP A 83 56.58 -15.48 -14.52
C ASP A 83 57.71 -14.87 -13.65
N LEU A 84 57.39 -14.43 -12.41
CA LEU A 84 58.29 -13.98 -11.32
C LEU A 84 59.07 -12.65 -11.56
N GLU A 85 59.64 -11.90 -10.59
CA GLU A 85 59.75 -11.95 -9.10
C GLU A 85 59.30 -10.57 -8.50
N GLU A 86 59.01 -10.27 -7.23
CA GLU A 86 59.18 -10.80 -5.83
C GLU A 86 59.97 -9.79 -4.94
N SER A 87 59.31 -9.27 -3.90
CA SER A 87 59.90 -8.80 -2.61
C SER A 87 58.72 -8.46 -1.66
N SER A 88 58.54 -9.05 -0.47
CA SER A 88 59.42 -9.11 0.72
C SER A 88 59.64 -7.72 1.36
N LEU A 89 59.32 -7.41 2.63
CA LEU A 89 58.89 -8.12 3.87
C LEU A 89 57.87 -7.23 4.66
N SER A 90 57.34 -7.50 5.86
CA SER A 90 57.70 -8.44 6.96
C SER A 90 56.49 -8.92 7.77
N VAL A 91 56.71 -9.97 8.58
CA VAL A 91 55.72 -10.58 9.49
C VAL A 91 55.90 -10.06 10.92
N VAL A 92 54.81 -9.85 11.66
CA VAL A 92 54.81 -9.93 13.13
C VAL A 92 53.61 -10.75 13.60
N ALA A 93 53.87 -11.91 14.21
CA ALA A 93 52.90 -12.67 14.97
C ALA A 93 53.29 -12.59 16.46
N VAL A 94 52.29 -12.59 17.36
CA VAL A 94 52.50 -12.65 18.82
C VAL A 94 51.54 -13.69 19.39
N ALA A 95 52.07 -14.63 20.17
CA ALA A 95 51.33 -15.68 20.84
C ALA A 95 51.99 -16.01 22.20
N GLU A 96 51.17 -16.45 23.16
CA GLU A 96 51.56 -16.80 24.54
C GLU A 96 52.10 -15.59 25.37
N GLU A 97 52.08 -15.55 26.71
CA GLU A 97 52.32 -16.58 27.73
C GLU A 97 51.17 -16.72 28.77
N LYS A 98 51.08 -17.90 29.41
CA LYS A 98 50.28 -18.16 30.63
C LYS A 98 50.91 -17.51 31.86
N ARG A 99 50.13 -17.32 32.93
CA ARG A 99 50.61 -17.50 34.32
C ARG A 99 49.60 -18.20 35.22
N GLU A 100 50.13 -19.02 36.13
CA GLU A 100 49.47 -19.65 37.27
C GLU A 100 49.41 -18.64 38.46
N ALA A 101 48.75 -18.83 39.61
CA ALA A 101 47.86 -19.87 40.17
C ALA A 101 46.75 -19.12 40.99
N THR A 102 45.78 -19.69 41.71
CA THR A 102 45.87 -20.68 42.82
C THR A 102 44.46 -21.20 43.18
N VAL A 103 44.38 -22.40 43.76
CA VAL A 103 43.15 -23.05 44.23
C VAL A 103 42.55 -22.41 45.50
N SER A 104 41.22 -22.34 45.59
CA SER A 104 40.47 -22.53 46.84
C SER A 104 39.05 -23.06 46.57
N THR A 105 38.52 -23.85 47.51
CA THR A 105 37.30 -24.65 47.38
C THR A 105 36.08 -23.98 48.03
N THR A 106 34.85 -24.30 47.58
CA THR A 106 33.81 -24.94 48.43
C THR A 106 32.48 -25.27 47.69
N THR A 107 31.96 -26.45 48.02
CA THR A 107 30.55 -26.96 48.02
C THR A 107 29.38 -26.21 47.35
N ASP A 108 28.80 -26.88 46.35
CA ASP A 108 27.41 -27.45 46.33
C ASP A 108 26.13 -26.55 46.37
N ALA A 109 25.01 -27.18 45.94
CA ALA A 109 23.70 -26.67 45.52
C ALA A 109 22.74 -26.28 46.69
N PRO A 110 21.44 -25.90 46.50
CA PRO A 110 20.64 -25.88 45.25
C PRO A 110 19.72 -24.64 45.03
N ALA A 111 18.94 -24.66 43.93
CA ALA A 111 18.01 -23.60 43.53
C ALA A 111 16.59 -23.69 44.18
N PRO A 112 15.91 -22.54 44.41
CA PRO A 112 14.54 -22.50 44.93
C PRO A 112 13.46 -22.72 43.85
N ARG A 113 12.24 -23.09 44.27
CA ARG A 113 11.12 -23.51 43.39
C ARG A 113 10.04 -22.44 43.18
N ARG A 114 9.33 -22.60 42.05
CA ARG A 114 8.05 -21.94 41.71
C ARG A 114 6.92 -22.32 42.69
N PRO A 115 6.12 -21.37 43.21
CA PRO A 115 4.89 -21.66 43.95
C PRO A 115 3.66 -21.84 43.04
N SER A 116 2.60 -22.43 43.58
CA SER A 116 1.32 -22.70 42.88
C SER A 116 0.09 -22.30 43.70
N ARG A 117 -1.04 -22.14 43.00
CA ARG A 117 -2.41 -21.79 43.47
C ARG A 117 -2.78 -22.19 44.91
N GLY A 118 -3.50 -21.30 45.58
CA GLY A 118 -4.38 -21.60 46.72
C GLY A 118 -5.72 -20.85 46.59
N ASN A 119 -6.81 -21.44 47.10
CA ASN A 119 -8.16 -20.83 47.15
C ASN A 119 -8.49 -20.38 48.58
N SER A 120 -9.27 -19.30 48.74
CA SER A 120 -10.13 -18.95 49.90
C SER A 120 -10.98 -17.68 49.53
N PRO A 121 -11.93 -17.18 50.35
CA PRO A 121 -13.36 -17.52 50.25
C PRO A 121 -14.23 -16.31 49.79
N PRO A 122 -15.55 -16.48 49.55
CA PRO A 122 -16.44 -15.39 49.17
C PRO A 122 -16.77 -14.44 50.33
N ILE A 123 -17.07 -13.18 50.00
CA ILE A 123 -17.54 -12.10 50.89
C ILE A 123 -18.85 -11.55 50.27
N PRO A 124 -19.88 -11.17 51.07
CA PRO A 124 -21.27 -11.30 50.64
C PRO A 124 -21.82 -10.10 49.84
N ALA A 125 -23.00 -10.32 49.26
CA ALA A 125 -23.81 -9.27 48.64
C ALA A 125 -24.48 -8.36 49.68
N SER A 126 -24.61 -7.07 49.35
CA SER A 126 -25.48 -6.10 50.02
C SER A 126 -26.27 -5.35 48.97
N GLU A 127 -27.60 -5.41 49.05
CA GLU A 127 -28.49 -4.54 48.27
C GLU A 127 -28.65 -3.20 48.99
N CYS A 128 -28.55 -2.08 48.27
CA CYS A 128 -29.38 -0.91 48.60
C CYS A 128 -29.45 0.14 47.47
N THR A 129 -30.69 0.41 47.05
CA THR A 129 -31.26 1.73 46.75
C THR A 129 -30.57 2.66 45.74
N THR A 130 -31.36 2.94 44.70
CA THR A 130 -31.27 4.03 43.71
C THR A 130 -30.59 5.34 44.14
N ALA A 131 -29.65 5.80 43.31
CA ALA A 131 -29.40 7.22 43.05
C ALA A 131 -29.08 7.38 41.54
N SER A 132 -29.68 8.37 40.88
CA SER A 132 -29.46 8.61 39.45
C SER A 132 -28.20 9.43 39.19
N SER A 133 -27.29 8.93 38.36
CA SER A 133 -26.23 9.72 37.75
C SER A 133 -26.08 9.35 36.27
N SER A 134 -25.96 10.37 35.41
CA SER A 134 -25.91 10.21 33.96
C SER A 134 -24.53 9.74 33.51
N VAL A 135 -24.39 8.45 33.23
CA VAL A 135 -23.19 7.90 32.57
C VAL A 135 -23.14 8.43 31.14
N ASN A 136 -22.10 9.18 30.81
CA ASN A 136 -21.95 9.86 29.53
C ASN A 136 -21.34 8.91 28.48
N ASP A 137 -22.18 8.06 27.91
CA ASP A 137 -21.80 6.89 27.11
C ASP A 137 -21.35 7.27 25.68
N ASN A 138 -20.21 7.97 25.58
CA ASN A 138 -19.52 8.36 24.34
C ASN A 138 -18.82 7.15 23.67
N ASN A 139 -19.57 6.07 23.48
CA ASN A 139 -19.16 4.93 22.70
C ASN A 139 -18.88 5.34 21.24
N HIS A 140 -17.82 4.81 20.64
CA HIS A 140 -17.41 5.13 19.27
C HIS A 140 -18.47 4.65 18.26
N ARG A 141 -19.42 5.54 17.94
CA ARG A 141 -20.43 5.31 16.90
C ARG A 141 -19.73 4.99 15.59
N ILE A 142 -19.97 3.79 15.06
CA ILE A 142 -19.71 3.47 13.66
C ILE A 142 -20.50 4.48 12.83
N VAL A 143 -19.81 5.48 12.28
CA VAL A 143 -20.45 6.52 11.45
C VAL A 143 -20.92 5.84 10.17
N ALA A 144 -22.22 5.61 10.08
CA ALA A 144 -22.87 5.23 8.85
C ALA A 144 -22.59 6.29 7.77
N PRO A 145 -22.35 5.91 6.50
CA PRO A 145 -22.14 6.87 5.44
C PRO A 145 -23.36 7.81 5.31
N PRO A 146 -23.16 9.07 4.88
CA PRO A 146 -24.27 9.98 4.64
C PRO A 146 -25.26 9.39 3.63
N ALA A 147 -26.54 9.65 3.83
CA ALA A 147 -27.60 8.99 3.08
C ALA A 147 -27.56 9.34 1.58
N THR A 148 -27.38 8.30 0.75
CA THR A 148 -27.80 8.27 -0.67
C THR A 148 -27.36 9.43 -1.56
N GLY A 149 -26.07 9.76 -1.54
CA GLY A 149 -25.39 10.24 -2.75
C GLY A 149 -25.10 9.06 -3.69
N SER A 150 -25.31 9.19 -5.00
CA SER A 150 -25.12 8.08 -5.96
C SER A 150 -23.66 7.59 -6.05
N HIS A 151 -22.68 8.41 -5.65
CA HIS A 151 -21.25 8.13 -5.73
C HIS A 151 -20.53 8.35 -4.38
N TRP A 152 -21.16 7.97 -3.24
CA TRP A 152 -20.58 8.18 -1.90
C TRP A 152 -19.13 7.69 -1.76
N LEU A 153 -18.73 6.66 -2.52
CA LEU A 153 -17.36 6.15 -2.52
C LEU A 153 -16.36 7.12 -3.17
N ALA A 154 -16.76 7.88 -4.19
CA ALA A 154 -15.90 8.87 -4.86
C ALA A 154 -15.73 10.13 -4.02
N ASP A 155 -16.76 10.52 -3.26
CA ASP A 155 -16.75 11.70 -2.40
C ASP A 155 -15.89 11.55 -1.14
N LEU A 156 -15.44 10.33 -0.83
CA LEU A 156 -14.45 10.06 0.21
C LEU A 156 -13.02 10.43 -0.18
N ILE A 157 -12.75 10.76 -1.45
CA ILE A 157 -11.50 11.39 -1.89
C ILE A 157 -11.65 12.90 -1.66
N SER A 158 -11.08 13.40 -0.56
CA SER A 158 -11.30 14.78 -0.10
C SER A 158 -10.30 15.79 -0.66
N SER A 159 -9.08 15.34 -1.03
CA SER A 159 -8.09 16.20 -1.68
C SER A 159 -8.56 16.57 -3.10
N PRO A 160 -8.71 17.87 -3.44
CA PRO A 160 -9.18 18.28 -4.77
C PRO A 160 -8.26 17.86 -5.92
N GLU A 161 -6.94 17.87 -5.69
CA GLU A 161 -5.95 17.45 -6.68
C GLU A 161 -6.10 15.95 -6.99
N TRP A 162 -6.17 15.10 -5.96
CA TRP A 162 -6.42 13.67 -6.13
C TRP A 162 -7.80 13.39 -6.73
N LYS A 163 -8.85 14.12 -6.33
CA LYS A 163 -10.19 13.94 -6.90
C LYS A 163 -10.24 14.29 -8.38
N SER A 164 -9.49 15.31 -8.81
CA SER A 164 -9.29 15.67 -10.22
C SER A 164 -8.48 14.60 -10.97
N PHE A 165 -7.31 14.23 -10.45
CA PHE A 165 -6.41 13.25 -11.07
C PHE A 165 -7.03 11.84 -11.18
N LEU A 166 -7.86 11.44 -10.22
CA LEU A 166 -8.53 10.14 -10.21
C LEU A 166 -9.92 10.16 -10.88
N GLN A 167 -10.41 11.31 -11.35
CA GLN A 167 -11.71 11.42 -12.01
C GLN A 167 -11.89 10.43 -13.19
N PRO A 168 -10.88 10.20 -14.06
CA PRO A 168 -11.00 9.22 -15.16
C PRO A 168 -11.10 7.76 -14.70
N LEU A 169 -10.85 7.49 -13.41
CA LEU A 169 -10.90 6.16 -12.79
C LEU A 169 -12.11 5.98 -11.86
N THR A 170 -12.76 7.07 -11.43
CA THR A 170 -13.95 7.05 -10.56
C THR A 170 -15.25 7.34 -11.31
N ALA A 171 -15.20 7.91 -12.51
CA ALA A 171 -16.36 8.15 -13.37
C ALA A 171 -17.04 6.86 -13.84
N ASP A 172 -18.36 6.92 -14.07
CA ASP A 172 -19.17 5.75 -14.50
C ASP A 172 -18.77 5.17 -15.88
N THR A 173 -18.07 5.94 -16.71
CA THR A 173 -17.50 5.42 -17.97
C THR A 173 -16.33 4.46 -17.74
N TRP A 174 -15.66 4.52 -16.57
CA TRP A 174 -14.49 3.69 -16.29
C TRP A 174 -14.87 2.20 -16.16
N ARG A 175 -14.35 1.40 -17.10
CA ARG A 175 -14.59 -0.05 -17.25
C ARG A 175 -16.08 -0.43 -17.16
N ASN A 176 -16.94 0.37 -17.81
CA ASN A 176 -18.39 0.21 -17.84
C ASN A 176 -19.00 0.22 -16.42
N GLY A 177 -18.78 1.30 -15.65
CA GLY A 177 -19.34 1.50 -14.31
C GLY A 177 -18.70 0.64 -13.21
N GLU A 178 -17.40 0.35 -13.31
CA GLU A 178 -16.76 -0.56 -12.35
C GLU A 178 -16.56 0.06 -10.97
N PHE A 179 -16.20 1.34 -10.87
CA PHE A 179 -16.09 2.00 -9.57
C PHE A 179 -17.43 2.00 -8.81
N ALA A 180 -18.54 2.19 -9.53
CA ALA A 180 -19.89 2.03 -9.01
C ALA A 180 -20.24 0.55 -8.66
N ARG A 181 -19.62 -0.45 -9.30
CA ARG A 181 -19.71 -1.86 -8.85
C ARG A 181 -19.01 -2.06 -7.50
N ILE A 182 -17.83 -1.45 -7.28
CA ILE A 182 -17.13 -1.51 -5.98
C ILE A 182 -18.04 -0.95 -4.88
N GLN A 183 -18.66 0.22 -5.11
CA GLN A 183 -19.60 0.82 -4.14
C GLN A 183 -20.77 -0.12 -3.81
N ARG A 184 -21.47 -0.64 -4.84
CA ARG A 184 -22.59 -1.59 -4.65
C ARG A 184 -22.17 -2.89 -3.95
N PHE A 185 -20.94 -3.35 -4.14
CA PHE A 185 -20.40 -4.49 -3.39
C PHE A 185 -20.29 -4.16 -1.89
N LEU A 186 -19.70 -3.01 -1.53
CA LEU A 186 -19.55 -2.59 -0.12
C LEU A 186 -20.90 -2.37 0.57
N ASP A 187 -21.86 -1.77 -0.13
CA ASP A 187 -23.23 -1.59 0.35
C ASP A 187 -23.93 -2.94 0.53
N GLY A 188 -23.72 -3.89 -0.40
CA GLY A 188 -24.23 -5.26 -0.31
C GLY A 188 -23.62 -6.10 0.83
N GLU A 189 -22.33 -5.93 1.14
CA GLU A 189 -21.72 -6.59 2.30
C GLU A 189 -22.24 -6.00 3.62
N ARG A 190 -22.37 -4.67 3.72
CA ARG A 190 -22.98 -3.99 4.89
C ARG A 190 -24.43 -4.42 5.10
N ALA A 191 -25.22 -4.54 4.02
CA ALA A 191 -26.62 -5.00 4.08
C ALA A 191 -26.76 -6.45 4.59
N LYS A 192 -25.71 -7.28 4.50
CA LYS A 192 -25.64 -8.62 5.10
C LYS A 192 -25.19 -8.60 6.58
N GLY A 193 -25.04 -7.42 7.17
CA GLY A 193 -24.57 -7.24 8.55
C GLY A 193 -23.04 -7.38 8.73
N LYS A 194 -22.25 -7.42 7.64
CA LYS A 194 -20.80 -7.58 7.74
C LYS A 194 -20.12 -6.30 8.20
N VAL A 195 -19.17 -6.44 9.12
CA VAL A 195 -18.26 -5.35 9.52
C VAL A 195 -17.15 -5.24 8.48
N VAL A 196 -17.18 -4.15 7.70
CA VAL A 196 -16.17 -3.83 6.69
C VAL A 196 -15.17 -2.81 7.24
N LEU A 197 -13.89 -3.11 7.10
CA LEU A 197 -12.75 -2.30 7.53
C LEU A 197 -11.94 -1.79 6.32
N PRO A 198 -11.24 -0.64 6.41
CA PRO A 198 -11.32 0.33 7.50
C PRO A 198 -12.69 1.07 7.51
N PRO A 199 -12.99 1.88 8.54
CA PRO A 199 -14.14 2.78 8.54
C PRO A 199 -14.21 3.64 7.27
N ALA A 200 -15.43 4.00 6.82
CA ALA A 200 -15.66 4.59 5.50
C ALA A 200 -14.77 5.82 5.20
N ALA A 201 -14.66 6.76 6.15
CA ALA A 201 -13.82 7.96 6.05
C ALA A 201 -12.32 7.67 5.80
N LEU A 202 -11.85 6.46 6.09
CA LEU A 202 -10.46 6.05 6.02
C LEU A 202 -10.14 5.18 4.80
N ILE A 203 -11.11 4.81 3.96
CA ILE A 203 -10.87 3.94 2.77
C ILE A 203 -9.83 4.56 1.82
N PHE A 204 -9.85 5.88 1.65
CA PHE A 204 -8.93 6.61 0.76
C PHE A 204 -7.88 7.44 1.52
N ASN A 205 -7.57 7.09 2.78
CA ASN A 205 -6.61 7.84 3.59
C ASN A 205 -5.23 7.98 2.91
N ALA A 206 -4.78 6.95 2.17
CA ALA A 206 -3.53 7.00 1.40
C ALA A 206 -3.46 8.15 0.40
N PHE A 207 -4.59 8.60 -0.16
CA PHE A 207 -4.66 9.76 -1.04
C PHE A 207 -4.90 11.04 -0.24
N ASN A 208 -5.85 11.02 0.70
CA ASN A 208 -6.25 12.20 1.47
C ASN A 208 -5.12 12.76 2.35
N SER A 209 -4.21 11.90 2.84
CA SER A 209 -3.06 12.26 3.67
C SER A 209 -1.74 12.40 2.91
N CYS A 210 -1.73 12.22 1.59
CA CYS A 210 -0.53 12.36 0.76
C CYS A 210 -0.67 13.60 -0.15
N PRO A 211 0.09 14.69 0.06
CA PRO A 211 -0.02 15.88 -0.80
C PRO A 211 0.34 15.53 -2.25
N PHE A 212 -0.57 15.81 -3.19
CA PHE A 212 -0.45 15.31 -4.57
C PHE A 212 0.79 15.87 -5.29
N ALA A 213 1.08 17.16 -5.08
CA ALA A 213 2.28 17.82 -5.60
C ALA A 213 3.60 17.31 -4.98
N GLU A 214 3.58 16.83 -3.73
CA GLU A 214 4.77 16.31 -3.04
C GLU A 214 5.02 14.82 -3.27
N LEU A 215 4.08 14.10 -3.90
CA LEU A 215 4.18 12.67 -4.15
C LEU A 215 5.50 12.33 -4.85
N LYS A 216 6.32 11.51 -4.17
CA LYS A 216 7.67 11.12 -4.60
C LYS A 216 7.98 9.64 -4.35
N VAL A 217 7.27 8.98 -3.43
CA VAL A 217 7.37 7.54 -3.14
C VAL A 217 5.98 6.88 -3.24
N VAL A 218 5.92 5.67 -3.77
CA VAL A 218 4.74 4.79 -3.73
C VAL A 218 5.15 3.47 -3.08
N LEU A 219 4.45 3.05 -2.03
CA LEU A 219 4.62 1.74 -1.39
C LEU A 219 3.34 0.92 -1.56
N LEU A 220 3.49 -0.34 -1.96
CA LEU A 220 2.36 -1.24 -2.21
C LEU A 220 2.20 -2.31 -1.11
N GLY A 221 0.99 -2.39 -0.55
CA GLY A 221 0.51 -3.49 0.28
C GLY A 221 -0.52 -4.37 -0.43
N GLN A 222 -0.98 -5.44 0.22
CA GLN A 222 -1.92 -6.41 -0.35
C GLN A 222 -3.38 -6.08 0.02
N ASP A 223 -3.73 -6.24 1.30
CA ASP A 223 -5.05 -5.95 1.87
C ASP A 223 -4.90 -5.24 3.24
N PRO A 224 -5.93 -4.53 3.73
CA PRO A 224 -5.88 -3.86 5.02
C PRO A 224 -5.86 -4.88 6.16
N TYR A 225 -5.31 -4.50 7.32
CA TYR A 225 -5.44 -5.32 8.52
C TYR A 225 -6.91 -5.53 8.91
N HIS A 226 -7.26 -6.78 9.18
CA HIS A 226 -8.65 -7.23 9.33
C HIS A 226 -9.20 -7.17 10.77
N ASN A 227 -8.44 -6.70 11.77
CA ASN A 227 -8.99 -6.57 13.12
C ASN A 227 -9.58 -5.18 13.36
N LEU A 228 -10.60 -5.12 14.21
CA LEU A 228 -11.23 -3.86 14.63
C LEU A 228 -10.16 -2.89 15.16
N ASN A 229 -10.32 -1.60 14.83
CA ASN A 229 -9.43 -0.50 15.19
C ASN A 229 -7.95 -0.69 14.76
N GLN A 230 -7.64 -1.64 13.86
CA GLN A 230 -6.26 -1.87 13.39
C GLN A 230 -5.95 -1.05 12.13
N ALA A 231 -6.71 -1.21 11.04
CA ALA A 231 -6.45 -0.54 9.77
C ALA A 231 -7.03 0.88 9.70
N HIS A 232 -6.27 1.83 9.14
CA HIS A 232 -6.70 3.22 8.91
C HIS A 232 -6.42 3.73 7.48
N GLY A 233 -6.37 2.83 6.49
CA GLY A 233 -6.27 3.19 5.07
C GLY A 233 -4.87 3.37 4.49
N LEU A 234 -3.81 3.24 5.30
CA LEU A 234 -2.42 3.17 4.84
C LEU A 234 -1.93 1.71 4.87
N CYS A 235 -1.14 1.27 3.88
CA CYS A 235 -0.49 -0.05 3.93
C CYS A 235 0.52 -0.15 5.08
N PHE A 236 0.68 -1.33 5.68
CA PHE A 236 1.57 -1.63 6.83
C PHE A 236 1.30 -0.87 8.15
N SER A 237 0.61 0.27 8.14
CA SER A 237 0.34 1.10 9.31
C SER A 237 -0.83 0.58 10.17
N VAL A 238 -0.79 0.90 11.47
CA VAL A 238 -1.90 0.70 12.41
C VAL A 238 -2.15 1.95 13.25
N LEU A 239 -3.34 2.08 13.84
CA LEU A 239 -3.66 3.20 14.74
C LEU A 239 -2.76 3.24 16.00
N PRO A 240 -2.65 4.40 16.67
CA PRO A 240 -2.08 4.51 18.02
C PRO A 240 -2.64 3.49 19.00
N GLY A 241 -1.85 3.06 19.98
CA GLY A 241 -2.24 2.05 20.97
C GLY A 241 -2.29 0.60 20.45
N VAL A 242 -2.36 0.38 19.13
CA VAL A 242 -2.39 -0.97 18.54
C VAL A 242 -0.99 -1.61 18.57
N PRO A 243 -0.85 -2.88 19.01
CA PRO A 243 0.43 -3.57 19.01
C PRO A 243 1.07 -3.66 17.62
N VAL A 244 2.32 -3.22 17.50
CA VAL A 244 3.05 -3.16 16.22
C VAL A 244 3.06 -4.54 15.52
N PRO A 245 2.52 -4.67 14.28
CA PRO A 245 2.43 -5.93 13.57
C PRO A 245 3.80 -6.56 13.25
N PRO A 246 3.89 -7.89 13.06
CA PRO A 246 5.17 -8.56 12.83
C PRO A 246 5.97 -8.05 11.62
N SER A 247 5.29 -7.72 10.50
CA SER A 247 5.95 -7.11 9.33
C SER A 247 6.53 -5.74 9.66
N LEU A 248 5.78 -4.88 10.37
CA LEU A 248 6.24 -3.54 10.73
C LEU A 248 7.37 -3.57 11.76
N LYS A 249 7.37 -4.53 12.70
CA LYS A 249 8.51 -4.82 13.58
C LYS A 249 9.78 -5.17 12.79
N ASN A 250 9.65 -5.89 11.68
CA ASN A 250 10.80 -6.20 10.81
C ASN A 250 11.21 -5.02 9.94
N MET A 251 10.28 -4.13 9.55
CA MET A 251 10.62 -2.86 8.90
C MET A 251 11.40 -1.94 9.83
N TYR A 252 11.01 -1.82 11.10
CA TYR A 252 11.73 -1.02 12.10
C TYR A 252 13.13 -1.56 12.41
N LYS A 253 13.34 -2.89 12.38
CA LYS A 253 14.67 -3.50 12.48
C LYS A 253 15.56 -3.11 11.31
N GLU A 254 15.05 -3.22 10.08
CA GLU A 254 15.79 -2.86 8.87
C GLU A 254 16.12 -1.36 8.85
N LEU A 255 15.17 -0.50 9.21
CA LEU A 255 15.39 0.94 9.36
C LEU A 255 16.49 1.27 10.37
N ALA A 256 16.57 0.55 11.50
CA ALA A 256 17.61 0.74 12.51
C ALA A 256 19.01 0.32 12.04
N THR A 257 19.12 -0.54 11.03
CA THR A 257 20.41 -0.92 10.40
C THR A 257 20.72 -0.15 9.11
N ASP A 258 19.71 0.42 8.45
CA ASP A 258 19.82 1.09 7.15
C ASP A 258 19.88 2.63 7.24
N ILE A 259 19.23 3.22 8.25
CA ILE A 259 19.14 4.68 8.42
C ILE A 259 19.89 5.10 9.70
N PRO A 260 21.06 5.76 9.57
CA PRO A 260 21.84 6.21 10.73
C PRO A 260 21.02 7.07 11.70
N GLY A 261 21.02 6.67 12.98
CA GLY A 261 20.30 7.37 14.05
C GLY A 261 18.80 7.06 14.14
N PHE A 262 18.24 6.18 13.31
CA PHE A 262 16.84 5.78 13.43
C PHE A 262 16.54 5.05 14.74
N GLN A 263 15.48 5.48 15.42
CA GLN A 263 14.96 4.92 16.66
C GLN A 263 13.54 4.41 16.41
N ALA A 264 13.35 3.10 16.59
CA ALA A 264 12.05 2.45 16.41
C ALA A 264 11.04 2.92 17.46
N PRO A 265 9.88 3.50 17.08
CA PRO A 265 8.85 3.87 18.03
C PRO A 265 8.09 2.65 18.57
N THR A 266 7.37 2.83 19.67
CA THR A 266 6.54 1.78 20.29
C THR A 266 5.19 1.57 19.60
N HIS A 267 4.81 2.44 18.66
CA HIS A 267 3.55 2.38 17.90
C HIS A 267 3.77 2.00 16.43
N GLY A 268 2.67 1.65 15.74
CA GLY A 268 2.68 1.34 14.31
C GLY A 268 2.03 2.40 13.41
N TYR A 269 1.78 3.60 13.91
CA TYR A 269 1.22 4.72 13.13
C TYR A 269 2.30 5.35 12.24
N LEU A 270 2.09 5.31 10.92
CA LEU A 270 3.03 5.75 9.86
C LEU A 270 2.53 6.98 9.08
N GLN A 271 1.51 7.66 9.60
CA GLN A 271 0.85 8.82 8.99
C GLN A 271 1.84 9.89 8.50
N SER A 272 2.88 10.19 9.30
CA SER A 272 3.89 11.20 8.96
C SER A 272 4.84 10.81 7.82
N TRP A 273 4.76 9.58 7.28
CA TRP A 273 5.38 9.25 6.00
C TRP A 273 4.46 9.63 4.83
N ALA A 274 3.15 9.39 4.94
CA ALA A 274 2.19 9.77 3.90
C ALA A 274 2.21 11.29 3.65
N GLU A 275 2.22 12.05 4.74
CA GLU A 275 2.28 13.52 4.78
C GLU A 275 3.54 14.10 4.12
N GLN A 276 4.62 13.30 3.97
CA GLN A 276 5.85 13.69 3.26
C GLN A 276 5.82 13.40 1.74
N GLY A 277 4.69 12.96 1.18
CA GLY A 277 4.60 12.57 -0.23
C GLY A 277 4.85 11.07 -0.49
N MET A 278 4.43 10.20 0.44
CA MET A 278 4.49 8.73 0.28
C MET A 278 3.10 8.11 0.13
N LEU A 279 2.72 7.68 -1.07
CA LEU A 279 1.45 6.99 -1.29
C LEU A 279 1.53 5.56 -0.75
N MET A 280 0.88 5.29 0.39
CA MET A 280 0.89 4.02 1.10
C MET A 280 -0.32 3.15 0.73
N LEU A 281 -0.34 2.61 -0.50
CA LEU A 281 -1.52 2.02 -1.15
C LEU A 281 -1.59 0.49 -0.98
N ASN A 282 -2.70 -0.04 -0.44
CA ASN A 282 -3.01 -1.47 -0.56
C ASN A 282 -3.67 -1.76 -1.91
N ALA A 283 -3.43 -2.93 -2.52
CA ALA A 283 -4.12 -3.34 -3.75
C ALA A 283 -5.61 -3.69 -3.52
N THR A 284 -6.01 -3.99 -2.29
CA THR A 284 -7.40 -4.09 -1.84
C THR A 284 -7.62 -3.01 -0.78
N LEU A 285 -8.61 -2.12 -0.92
CA LEU A 285 -8.80 -0.98 0.00
C LEU A 285 -9.75 -1.27 1.18
N THR A 286 -10.50 -2.38 1.13
CA THR A 286 -11.34 -2.83 2.26
C THR A 286 -11.23 -4.34 2.49
N VAL A 287 -11.62 -4.80 3.68
CA VAL A 287 -11.65 -6.20 4.10
C VAL A 287 -12.80 -6.45 5.08
N GLU A 288 -13.35 -7.65 5.11
CA GLU A 288 -14.29 -8.09 6.16
C GLU A 288 -13.53 -8.37 7.47
N ALA A 289 -14.12 -7.99 8.61
CA ALA A 289 -13.51 -8.17 9.92
C ALA A 289 -13.12 -9.64 10.18
N HIS A 290 -11.92 -9.81 10.73
CA HIS A 290 -11.24 -11.08 11.01
C HIS A 290 -11.02 -12.01 9.81
N SER A 291 -11.34 -11.56 8.59
CA SER A 291 -11.35 -12.37 7.37
C SER A 291 -10.38 -11.80 6.32
N ALA A 292 -9.08 -12.07 6.53
CA ALA A 292 -8.00 -11.67 5.63
C ALA A 292 -8.30 -12.03 4.16
N ASN A 293 -7.99 -11.13 3.23
CA ASN A 293 -8.19 -11.30 1.78
C ASN A 293 -9.63 -11.57 1.31
N SER A 294 -10.65 -11.55 2.18
CA SER A 294 -12.08 -11.71 1.86
C SER A 294 -12.54 -10.92 0.62
N HIS A 295 -12.17 -9.65 0.54
CA HIS A 295 -12.57 -8.76 -0.55
C HIS A 295 -11.65 -8.82 -1.79
N SER A 296 -10.49 -9.49 -1.71
CA SER A 296 -9.40 -9.41 -2.71
C SER A 296 -9.81 -9.81 -4.14
N LYS A 297 -10.78 -10.71 -4.28
CA LYS A 297 -11.31 -11.21 -5.57
C LYS A 297 -12.70 -10.66 -5.92
N ALA A 298 -13.52 -10.37 -4.92
CA ALA A 298 -14.95 -10.05 -5.11
C ALA A 298 -15.26 -8.55 -5.24
N SER A 299 -14.42 -7.68 -4.67
CA SER A 299 -14.69 -6.24 -4.57
C SER A 299 -14.46 -5.44 -5.86
N GLY A 300 -13.57 -5.91 -6.74
CA GLY A 300 -13.06 -5.13 -7.87
C GLY A 300 -11.90 -4.18 -7.53
N TRP A 301 -11.50 -4.03 -6.25
CA TRP A 301 -10.46 -3.07 -5.84
C TRP A 301 -9.15 -3.18 -6.62
N GLN A 302 -8.66 -4.40 -6.88
CA GLN A 302 -7.38 -4.59 -7.57
C GLN A 302 -7.38 -4.01 -9.00
N HIS A 303 -8.53 -3.99 -9.70
CA HIS A 303 -8.61 -3.33 -11.01
C HIS A 303 -8.49 -1.81 -10.89
N PHE A 304 -9.05 -1.23 -9.82
CA PHE A 304 -8.94 0.20 -9.53
C PHE A 304 -7.51 0.57 -9.14
N THR A 305 -6.89 -0.15 -8.21
CA THR A 305 -5.52 0.16 -7.77
C THR A 305 -4.48 -0.08 -8.86
N ASP A 306 -4.66 -1.10 -9.71
CA ASP A 306 -3.76 -1.34 -10.85
C ASP A 306 -3.91 -0.24 -11.91
N ALA A 307 -5.12 0.28 -12.11
CA ALA A 307 -5.34 1.48 -12.93
C ALA A 307 -4.75 2.75 -12.29
N VAL A 308 -4.81 2.91 -10.97
CA VAL A 308 -4.14 4.02 -10.26
C VAL A 308 -2.62 3.97 -10.45
N ILE A 309 -1.99 2.80 -10.30
CA ILE A 309 -0.54 2.64 -10.50
C ILE A 309 -0.14 2.98 -11.94
N ALA A 310 -0.89 2.49 -12.93
CA ALA A 310 -0.65 2.81 -14.33
C ALA A 310 -0.88 4.30 -14.64
N HIS A 311 -1.94 4.91 -14.10
CA HIS A 311 -2.26 6.32 -14.32
C HIS A 311 -1.23 7.24 -13.66
N LEU A 312 -0.72 6.89 -12.47
CA LEU A 312 0.41 7.55 -11.83
C LEU A 312 1.67 7.48 -12.71
N SER A 313 2.03 6.30 -13.21
CA SER A 313 3.23 6.15 -14.03
C SER A 313 3.14 6.89 -15.37
N ALA A 314 1.95 6.98 -15.97
CA ALA A 314 1.74 7.67 -17.23
C ALA A 314 1.59 9.19 -17.07
N HIS A 315 0.89 9.67 -16.03
CA HIS A 315 0.38 11.05 -15.99
C HIS A 315 0.72 11.87 -14.75
N HIS A 316 1.24 11.29 -13.66
CA HIS A 316 1.70 12.12 -12.52
C HIS A 316 2.86 13.01 -12.98
N PRO A 317 2.95 14.30 -12.58
CA PRO A 317 4.03 15.18 -13.02
C PRO A 317 5.42 14.72 -12.54
N ASN A 318 5.53 14.25 -11.30
CA ASN A 318 6.81 13.93 -10.67
C ASN A 318 7.39 12.60 -11.19
N ARG A 319 8.70 12.44 -11.05
CA ARG A 319 9.33 11.12 -11.12
C ARG A 319 9.20 10.45 -9.75
N LEU A 320 8.90 9.16 -9.72
CA LEU A 320 8.52 8.46 -8.49
C LEU A 320 9.46 7.29 -8.20
N VAL A 321 9.64 6.96 -6.92
CA VAL A 321 10.22 5.70 -6.47
C VAL A 321 9.09 4.74 -6.06
N PHE A 322 8.99 3.58 -6.71
CA PHE A 322 8.07 2.51 -6.33
C PHE A 322 8.78 1.45 -5.50
N LEU A 323 8.28 1.20 -4.28
CA LEU A 323 8.78 0.17 -3.37
C LEU A 323 7.92 -1.09 -3.49
N LEU A 324 8.49 -2.15 -4.07
CA LEU A 324 7.80 -3.40 -4.38
C LEU A 324 8.32 -4.56 -3.52
N TRP A 325 7.71 -4.75 -2.35
CA TRP A 325 8.15 -5.73 -1.36
C TRP A 325 7.40 -7.07 -1.51
N GLY A 326 8.11 -8.08 -2.01
CA GLY A 326 7.59 -9.42 -2.27
C GLY A 326 6.84 -9.59 -3.58
N SER A 327 6.63 -10.85 -3.97
CA SER A 327 6.15 -11.25 -5.30
C SER A 327 4.79 -10.66 -5.69
N PHE A 328 3.89 -10.40 -4.74
CA PHE A 328 2.60 -9.77 -5.01
C PHE A 328 2.75 -8.31 -5.47
N ALA A 329 3.63 -7.53 -4.82
CA ALA A 329 3.92 -6.16 -5.22
C ALA A 329 4.77 -6.11 -6.50
N GLN A 330 5.76 -7.01 -6.63
CA GLN A 330 6.63 -7.11 -7.81
C GLN A 330 5.84 -7.43 -9.09
N GLN A 331 4.75 -8.19 -9.02
CA GLN A 331 3.82 -8.38 -10.16
C GLN A 331 3.19 -7.09 -10.70
N LYS A 332 3.20 -5.99 -9.94
CA LYS A 332 2.72 -4.67 -10.35
C LYS A 332 3.77 -3.87 -11.12
N LYS A 333 5.05 -4.31 -11.18
CA LYS A 333 6.14 -3.69 -11.96
C LYS A 333 5.78 -3.48 -13.44
N LYS A 334 4.99 -4.39 -14.02
CA LYS A 334 4.46 -4.30 -15.40
C LYS A 334 3.53 -3.10 -15.68
N LEU A 335 3.13 -2.37 -14.64
CA LEU A 335 2.25 -1.19 -14.71
C LEU A 335 3.04 0.13 -14.65
N ILE A 336 4.38 0.07 -14.59
CA ILE A 336 5.27 1.20 -14.34
C ILE A 336 6.28 1.32 -15.48
N ASP A 337 6.43 2.51 -16.08
CA ASP A 337 7.53 2.79 -17.01
C ASP A 337 8.83 2.97 -16.23
N THR A 338 9.61 1.89 -16.14
CA THR A 338 10.89 1.83 -15.43
C THR A 338 12.02 2.62 -16.10
N ARG A 339 11.76 3.30 -17.22
CA ARG A 339 12.68 4.29 -17.81
C ARG A 339 12.45 5.68 -17.21
N ARG A 340 11.22 5.96 -16.78
CA ARG A 340 10.80 7.23 -16.15
C ARG A 340 10.94 7.17 -14.63
N HIS A 341 10.41 6.11 -14.01
CA HIS A 341 10.35 5.92 -12.57
C HIS A 341 11.41 4.94 -12.08
N VAL A 342 11.82 5.08 -10.82
CA VAL A 342 12.71 4.12 -10.15
C VAL A 342 11.84 3.05 -9.49
N VAL A 343 12.24 1.78 -9.61
CA VAL A 343 11.59 0.65 -8.92
C VAL A 343 12.62 -0.03 -8.03
N ILE A 344 12.32 -0.14 -6.75
CA ILE A 344 13.15 -0.83 -5.75
C ILE A 344 12.39 -2.07 -5.29
N GLU A 345 12.92 -3.24 -5.61
CA GLU A 345 12.33 -4.53 -5.27
C GLU A 345 13.06 -5.13 -4.06
N SER A 346 12.31 -5.63 -3.09
CA SER A 346 12.88 -6.35 -1.93
C SER A 346 12.00 -7.55 -1.58
N VAL A 347 12.48 -8.43 -0.71
CA VAL A 347 11.66 -9.50 -0.13
C VAL A 347 10.58 -8.89 0.78
N HIS A 348 9.48 -9.59 1.04
CA HIS A 348 8.43 -9.03 1.91
C HIS A 348 8.86 -9.05 3.40
N PRO A 349 8.62 -8.00 4.20
CA PRO A 349 9.00 -7.94 5.63
C PRO A 349 8.28 -8.94 6.57
N SER A 350 7.34 -9.75 6.08
CA SER A 350 6.70 -10.81 6.90
C SER A 350 7.74 -11.76 7.53
N PRO A 351 7.54 -12.24 8.78
CA PRO A 351 8.40 -13.27 9.38
C PRO A 351 8.59 -14.53 8.53
N LEU A 352 7.63 -14.86 7.65
CA LEU A 352 7.74 -15.99 6.71
C LEU A 352 8.81 -15.82 5.62
N SER A 353 9.32 -14.60 5.43
CA SER A 353 10.20 -14.23 4.33
C SER A 353 11.37 -13.33 4.72
N ALA A 354 11.32 -12.61 5.85
CA ALA A 354 12.29 -11.56 6.15
C ALA A 354 13.75 -12.03 6.25
N SER A 355 14.00 -13.22 6.78
CA SER A 355 15.33 -13.85 6.85
C SER A 355 15.90 -14.27 5.49
N ARG A 356 15.12 -14.19 4.41
CA ARG A 356 15.51 -14.58 3.04
C ARG A 356 15.86 -13.39 2.14
N GLY A 357 16.15 -12.22 2.73
CA GLY A 357 16.58 -11.01 2.02
C GLY A 357 15.72 -9.76 2.23
N TRP A 358 15.01 -9.63 3.36
CA TRP A 358 14.49 -8.33 3.81
C TRP A 358 15.53 -7.59 4.65
N PHE A 359 16.15 -8.31 5.60
CA PHE A 359 17.22 -7.76 6.42
C PHE A 359 18.50 -7.60 5.58
N GLY A 360 19.09 -6.40 5.60
CA GLY A 360 20.20 -6.04 4.71
C GLY A 360 19.78 -5.80 3.26
N SER A 361 18.50 -5.47 3.01
CA SER A 361 18.03 -5.05 1.68
C SER A 361 18.28 -3.57 1.39
N HIS A 362 18.54 -2.77 2.43
CA HIS A 362 18.92 -1.36 2.36
C HIS A 362 17.93 -0.48 1.57
N CYS A 363 16.65 -0.87 1.57
CA CYS A 363 15.67 -0.28 0.67
C CYS A 363 15.24 1.15 1.04
N PHE A 364 15.46 1.60 2.29
CA PHE A 364 15.10 2.95 2.74
C PHE A 364 16.21 3.96 2.41
N SER A 365 17.47 3.58 2.56
CA SER A 365 18.62 4.37 2.12
C SER A 365 18.71 4.41 0.59
N ALA A 366 18.49 3.29 -0.10
CA ALA A 366 18.39 3.22 -1.56
C ALA A 366 17.27 4.12 -2.11
N CYS A 367 16.08 4.13 -1.46
CA CYS A 367 15.00 5.05 -1.79
C CYS A 367 15.44 6.52 -1.66
N ASN A 368 16.13 6.88 -0.57
CA ASN A 368 16.62 8.24 -0.38
C ASN A 368 17.74 8.62 -1.37
N THR A 369 18.57 7.69 -1.81
CA THR A 369 19.55 7.91 -2.88
C THR A 369 18.86 8.12 -4.23
N ALA A 370 17.83 7.33 -4.55
CA ALA A 370 17.02 7.52 -5.75
C ALA A 370 16.29 8.88 -5.77
N LEU A 371 15.72 9.31 -4.64
CA LEU A 371 15.08 10.63 -4.52
C LEU A 371 16.06 11.78 -4.79
N ARG A 372 17.25 11.76 -4.18
CA ARG A 372 18.31 12.75 -4.44
C ARG A 372 18.71 12.79 -5.92
N ALA A 373 18.89 11.63 -6.55
CA ALA A 373 19.24 11.51 -7.97
C ALA A 373 18.13 12.00 -8.92
N MET A 374 16.90 12.18 -8.43
CA MET A 374 15.78 12.79 -9.16
C MET A 374 15.50 14.25 -8.76
N GLY A 375 16.30 14.84 -7.87
CA GLY A 375 16.12 16.20 -7.37
C GLY A 375 15.03 16.37 -6.29
N HIS A 376 14.49 15.27 -5.75
CA HIS A 376 13.49 15.30 -4.69
C HIS A 376 14.12 15.30 -3.30
N THR A 377 13.50 16.03 -2.37
CA THR A 377 13.81 15.96 -0.93
C THR A 377 13.64 14.51 -0.43
N PRO A 378 14.66 13.91 0.22
CA PRO A 378 14.57 12.57 0.82
C PRO A 378 13.38 12.37 1.76
N MET A 379 13.02 11.12 2.01
CA MET A 379 12.13 10.75 3.11
C MET A 379 12.87 10.86 4.44
N TYR A 380 12.28 11.60 5.39
CA TYR A 380 12.63 11.54 6.80
C TYR A 380 11.93 10.33 7.42
N TRP A 381 12.63 9.20 7.44
CA TRP A 381 12.08 7.92 7.89
C TRP A 381 11.80 7.84 9.39
N GLN A 382 12.46 8.68 10.20
CA GLN A 382 12.21 8.73 11.64
C GLN A 382 10.77 9.18 11.92
N LEU A 383 10.06 8.36 12.69
CA LEU A 383 8.72 8.64 13.16
C LEU A 383 8.78 9.44 14.47
N PRO A 384 7.71 10.18 14.84
CA PRO A 384 7.54 10.64 16.23
C PRO A 384 7.74 9.46 17.19
N LEU A 385 8.43 9.66 18.32
CA LEU A 385 8.60 8.60 19.32
C LEU A 385 7.35 8.39 20.19
N GLN A 386 6.44 9.36 20.17
CA GLN A 386 5.14 9.34 20.82
C GLN A 386 4.10 9.89 19.85
N VAL A 387 2.91 9.31 19.87
CA VAL A 387 1.70 9.81 19.19
C VAL A 387 0.56 9.74 20.19
N GLN A 388 -0.36 10.70 20.13
CA GLN A 388 -1.54 10.70 21.00
C GLN A 388 -2.48 9.55 20.61
N THR A 389 -2.86 8.74 21.58
CA THR A 389 -4.06 7.90 21.49
C THR A 389 -5.28 8.79 21.67
N MET A 390 -6.18 8.79 20.68
CA MET A 390 -7.53 9.35 20.81
C MET A 390 -8.43 8.42 21.63
#